data_AF-A0A2B8BBS9-F1
#
_entry.id   AF-A0A2B8BBS9-F1
#
_cell.length_a   1.000
_cell.length_b   1.000
_cell.length_c   1.000
_cell.angle_alpha   90.00
_cell.angle_beta   90.00
_cell.angle_gamma   90.00
#
_symmetry.space_group_name_H-M   'P 1'
#
loop_
_entity.id
_entity.type
_entity.pdbx_description
1 polymer ?
#
loop_
_entity_poly.entity_id
_entity_poly.type
_entity_poly.pdbx_seq_one_letter_code
_entity_poly.pdbx_strand_id
1 'polypeptide(L)' 'MLVPSPADAGHGSSAPILRFPTQHVPGAMSRFLSILFVLLLLVIAGGMVFLASWDLPAPSKTVEKVLPDERFPR' A
#
# COMPACT_ATOMS: atom_id res chain seq x y z
N MET A 1 -0.89 -76.53 -7.13
CA MET A 1 -0.47 -75.12 -7.22
C MET A 1 -1.57 -74.37 -7.96
N LEU A 2 -2.46 -73.69 -7.24
CA LEU A 2 -3.54 -72.88 -7.81
C LEU A 2 -3.02 -71.44 -7.92
N VAL A 3 -2.96 -70.89 -9.14
CA VAL A 3 -2.66 -69.47 -9.38
C VAL A 3 -3.91 -68.66 -8.98
N PRO A 4 -3.83 -67.72 -8.03
CA PRO A 4 -4.98 -66.87 -7.72
C PRO A 4 -5.17 -65.78 -8.80
N SER A 5 -6.43 -65.60 -9.20
CA SER A 5 -6.92 -64.62 -10.16
C SER A 5 -6.82 -63.18 -9.62
N PRO A 6 -6.47 -62.16 -10.42
CA PRO A 6 -6.27 -60.77 -9.98
C PRO A 6 -7.57 -59.99 -9.67
N ALA A 7 -8.68 -60.66 -9.34
CA ALA A 7 -9.99 -60.03 -9.16
C ALA A 7 -10.29 -59.55 -7.72
N ASP A 8 -9.39 -59.77 -6.75
CA ASP A 8 -9.60 -59.44 -5.32
C ASP A 8 -8.70 -58.31 -4.80
N ALA A 9 -8.62 -57.18 -5.51
CA ALA A 9 -8.09 -55.94 -4.94
C ALA A 9 -9.22 -54.94 -4.70
N GLY A 10 -10.14 -55.32 -3.81
CA GLY A 10 -11.16 -54.42 -3.28
C GLY A 10 -10.56 -53.41 -2.29
N HIS A 11 -11.20 -52.23 -2.31
CA HIS A 11 -11.45 -51.38 -1.15
C HIS A 11 -10.27 -50.66 -0.47
N GLY A 12 -10.33 -49.32 -0.56
CA GLY A 12 -9.81 -48.43 0.47
C GLY A 12 -8.77 -47.43 -0.02
N SER A 13 -9.22 -46.25 -0.47
CA SER A 13 -8.59 -44.98 -0.05
C SER A 13 -9.44 -43.79 -0.50
N SER A 14 -10.41 -43.42 0.33
CA SER A 14 -10.89 -42.04 0.39
C SER A 14 -9.90 -41.26 1.25
N ALA A 15 -9.13 -40.33 0.66
CA ALA A 15 -8.60 -39.08 1.25
C ALA A 15 -7.29 -38.63 0.57
N PRO A 16 -6.92 -37.35 0.72
CA PRO A 16 -7.66 -36.17 0.33
C PRO A 16 -6.95 -35.49 -0.86
N ILE A 17 -7.68 -34.66 -1.58
CA ILE A 17 -7.10 -33.70 -2.53
C ILE A 17 -6.15 -32.79 -1.73
N LEU A 18 -4.85 -33.10 -1.74
CA LEU A 18 -3.83 -32.18 -1.29
C LEU A 18 -3.74 -31.06 -2.33
N ARG A 19 -4.63 -30.06 -2.19
CA ARG A 19 -4.38 -28.73 -2.73
C ARG A 19 -3.18 -28.19 -1.98
N PHE A 20 -2.02 -28.26 -2.62
CA PHE A 20 -0.86 -27.50 -2.20
C PHE A 20 -1.28 -26.03 -2.09
N PRO A 21 -1.08 -25.37 -0.93
CA PRO A 21 -1.13 -23.92 -0.92
C PRO A 21 -0.02 -23.46 -1.86
N THR A 22 -0.40 -22.89 -3.00
CA THR A 22 0.52 -22.09 -3.80
C THR A 22 0.91 -20.90 -2.94
N GLN A 23 1.97 -21.10 -2.16
CA GLN A 23 2.58 -20.08 -1.35
C GLN A 23 3.25 -19.10 -2.31
N HIS A 24 2.48 -18.13 -2.79
CA HIS A 24 2.96 -17.06 -3.63
C HIS A 24 3.77 -16.10 -2.74
N VAL A 25 4.97 -16.52 -2.36
CA VAL A 25 6.00 -15.60 -1.88
C VAL A 25 6.30 -14.67 -3.05
N PRO A 26 5.86 -13.42 -2.99
CA PRO A 26 5.92 -12.62 -4.18
C PRO A 26 7.40 -12.26 -4.36
N GLY A 27 7.93 -12.57 -5.54
CA GLY A 27 9.36 -12.46 -5.86
C GLY A 27 9.90 -11.07 -5.53
N ALA A 28 11.22 -10.90 -5.46
CA ALA A 28 11.87 -9.65 -5.01
C ALA A 28 11.26 -8.34 -5.60
N MET A 29 10.73 -8.38 -6.83
CA MET A 29 9.95 -7.30 -7.46
C MET A 29 8.75 -6.82 -6.61
N SER A 30 8.02 -7.73 -5.97
CA SER A 30 6.89 -7.38 -5.10
C SER A 30 7.32 -6.82 -3.76
N ARG A 31 8.51 -7.15 -3.26
CA ARG A 31 9.05 -6.50 -2.07
C ARG A 31 9.33 -5.04 -2.36
N PHE A 32 9.91 -4.75 -3.52
CA PHE A 32 10.13 -3.38 -3.98
C PHE A 32 8.81 -2.61 -4.12
N LEU A 33 7.80 -3.23 -4.73
CA LEU A 33 6.45 -2.64 -4.86
C LEU A 33 5.79 -2.41 -3.49
N SER A 34 5.96 -3.35 -2.55
CA SER A 34 5.43 -3.24 -1.19
C SER A 34 6.12 -2.12 -0.41
N ILE A 35 7.44 -1.99 -0.51
CA ILE A 35 8.19 -0.89 0.10
C ILE A 35 7.75 0.45 -0.49
N LEU A 36 7.62 0.54 -1.81
CA LEU A 36 7.13 1.76 -2.48
C LEU A 36 5.72 2.12 -2.02
N PHE A 37 4.84 1.13 -1.88
CA PHE A 37 3.47 1.33 -1.41
C PHE A 37 3.42 1.82 0.04
N VAL A 38 4.21 1.22 0.93
CA VAL A 38 4.33 1.66 2.34
C VAL A 38 4.92 3.07 2.42
N LEU A 39 5.95 3.37 1.62
CA LEU A 39 6.56 4.69 1.55
C LEU A 39 5.54 5.73 1.06
N LEU A 40 4.78 5.41 0.02
CA LEU A 40 3.71 6.27 -0.50
C LEU A 40 2.66 6.57 0.58
N LEU A 41 2.22 5.54 1.30
CA LEU A 41 1.29 5.70 2.42
C LEU A 41 1.87 6.59 3.53
N LEU A 42 3.15 6.43 3.87
CA LEU A 42 3.84 7.28 4.84
C LEU A 42 3.89 8.74 4.38
N VAL A 43 4.17 9.00 3.11
CA VAL A 43 4.21 10.36 2.55
C VAL A 43 2.82 10.99 2.55
N ILE A 44 1.78 10.26 2.16
CA ILE A 44 0.41 10.78 2.14
C ILE A 44 -0.08 11.04 3.57
N ALA A 45 0.08 10.07 4.47
CA ALA A 45 -0.34 10.21 5.87
C ALA A 45 0.45 11.31 6.58
N GLY A 46 1.78 11.33 6.43
CA GLY A 46 2.64 12.37 6.96
C GLY A 46 2.33 13.75 6.38
N GLY A 47 2.11 13.84 5.07
CA GLY A 47 1.73 15.07 4.39
C GLY A 47 0.36 15.59 4.82
N MET A 48 -0.63 14.72 5.01
CA MET A 48 -1.94 15.11 5.56
C MET A 48 -1.83 15.62 6.99
N VAL A 49 -1.09 14.93 7.85
CA VAL A 49 -0.86 15.37 9.24
C VAL A 49 -0.11 16.69 9.26
N PHE A 50 0.90 16.85 8.40
CA PHE A 50 1.67 18.08 8.26
C PHE A 50 0.78 19.24 7.80
N LEU A 51 -0.04 19.07 6.76
CA LEU A 51 -0.98 20.09 6.29
C LEU A 51 -2.03 20.44 7.35
N ALA A 52 -2.54 19.44 8.08
CA ALA A 52 -3.50 19.66 9.15
C ALA A 52 -2.88 20.35 10.37
N SER A 53 -1.60 20.06 10.66
CA SER A 53 -0.88 20.66 11.79
C SER A 53 -0.25 22.01 11.44
N TRP A 54 0.04 22.26 10.17
CA TRP A 54 0.59 23.52 9.71
C TRP A 54 -0.57 24.49 9.53
N ASP A 55 -0.94 25.11 10.65
CA ASP A 55 -1.76 26.32 10.65
C ASP A 55 -0.93 27.40 9.95
N LEU A 56 -1.04 27.51 8.61
CA LEU A 56 -0.51 28.65 7.86
C LEU A 56 -1.33 29.83 8.36
N PRO A 57 -0.79 30.69 9.24
CA PRO A 57 -1.56 31.81 9.75
C PRO A 57 -2.02 32.59 8.53
N ALA A 58 -3.34 32.70 8.35
CA ALA A 58 -3.92 33.51 7.29
C ALA A 58 -3.15 34.83 7.28
N PRO A 59 -2.60 35.28 6.13
CA PRO A 59 -1.69 36.41 6.08
C PRO A 59 -2.46 37.65 6.56
N SER A 60 -2.39 37.90 7.87
CA SER A 60 -3.14 38.93 8.60
C SER A 60 -2.54 40.31 8.39
N LYS A 61 -1.62 40.40 7.43
CA LYS A 61 -1.09 41.62 6.87
C LYS A 61 -1.45 41.59 5.39
N THR A 62 -2.69 41.94 5.08
CA THR A 62 -2.95 42.71 3.86
C THR A 62 -1.94 43.83 3.91
N VAL A 63 -0.87 43.72 3.13
CA VAL A 63 0.10 44.79 2.97
C VAL A 63 -0.67 45.87 2.25
N GLU A 64 -1.33 46.72 3.03
CA GLU A 64 -1.87 47.97 2.57
C GLU A 64 -0.65 48.75 2.12
N LYS A 65 -0.35 48.65 0.82
CA LYS A 65 0.60 49.53 0.17
C LYS A 65 -0.08 50.90 0.11
N VAL A 66 -0.14 51.56 1.26
CA VAL A 66 -0.36 52.99 1.34
C VAL A 66 0.84 53.58 0.61
N LEU A 67 0.62 54.00 -0.63
CA LEU A 67 1.62 54.75 -1.38
C LEU A 67 1.84 56.03 -0.56
N PRO A 68 3.03 56.26 0.02
CA PRO A 68 3.25 57.41 0.88
C PRO A 68 2.98 58.67 0.07
N ASP A 69 2.13 59.58 0.59
CA ASP A 69 1.72 60.81 -0.11
C ASP A 69 2.90 61.71 -0.51
N GLU A 70 4.09 61.47 0.07
CA GLU A 70 5.36 62.10 -0.29
C GLU A 70 5.84 61.76 -1.70
N ARG A 71 5.27 60.74 -2.37
CA ARG A 71 5.56 60.40 -3.78
C ARG A 71 4.75 61.17 -4.79
N PHE A 72 3.76 61.96 -4.39
CA PHE A 72 2.98 62.78 -5.32
C PHE A 72 3.57 64.19 -5.38
N PRO A 73 4.25 64.58 -6.48
CA PRO A 73 4.72 65.95 -6.68
C PRO A 73 3.51 66.89 -6.84
N ARG A 74 3.56 68.06 -6.21
CA ARG A 74 2.56 69.13 -6.35
C ARG A 74 2.87 70.03 -7.53
#